data_AF-A0A1W6LL07-F1
#
_entry.id   AF-A0A1W6LL07-F1
#
_cell.length_a   1.000
_cell.length_b   1.000
_cell.length_c   1.000
_cell.angle_alpha   90.00
_cell.angle_beta   90.00
_cell.angle_gamma   90.00
#
_symmetry.space_group_name_H-M   'P 1'
#
loop_
_entity.id
_entity.type
_entity.pdbx_description
1 polymer ?
#
loop_
_entity_poly.entity_id
_entity_poly.type
_entity_poly.pdbx_seq_one_letter_code
_entity_poly.pdbx_strand_id
1 'polypeptide(L)'
;MNYRIILSALLLAGMQVSAYQVFVHVGHAHCAKELINPEGWEKAAQKADGVWGFDAWTRTLSKDQQDKVLSNIKTRDFYLGEFHWGKSKNDHAKHNRKGAAPVIEAGKRNGFKEQWCMTYDESRYGSTISAEQIRTYREIYPDYKLITNFRVFKKKRFAEELKLLDGICYEFSVQKYKQKSGHHQGQTKLENIAEAIVWAIDHSKKIFLLIPPGKDVPAAKNNNYINTIMQFEKDLRKSLPSEYYSSDELILVPATYNCIHNKLRSVPAEKNNKYANTGMGAALYLIEAKEEKSPANPADYLNDIKAELRKKWPDNRTVNLVFHGHSVPSGYFDTPNVRPLKSYPRLFFRMLKEKYPYAVVNVITTSIGGEKAVQGVKRFEDDVLCHRPDVLFIDYALNDRAAGLEKTKAAWKEMIRKALAKDIKVILLTPTIDINHTPGKSSEPLNKHAQQIRELAAEYNIGLADSLKAFDKVLEDGVKNKELLSNGYNHPNEKGHKIAAEEIMKWF
;
A
#
# COMPACT_ATOMS: atom_id res chain seq x y z
N MET A 1 -39.54 -18.46 -26.91
CA MET A 1 -39.10 -19.46 -25.93
C MET A 1 -38.45 -18.71 -24.78
N ASN A 2 -39.07 -18.74 -23.61
CA ASN A 2 -38.69 -18.00 -22.41
C ASN A 2 -37.40 -18.56 -21.80
N TYR A 3 -36.48 -17.69 -21.37
CA TYR A 3 -35.77 -17.89 -20.09
C TYR A 3 -35.57 -16.54 -19.40
N ARG A 4 -36.20 -16.44 -18.21
CA ARG A 4 -36.06 -15.38 -17.22
C ARG A 4 -34.75 -15.58 -16.44
N ILE A 5 -34.03 -14.49 -16.24
CA ILE A 5 -33.42 -13.99 -14.99
C ILE A 5 -32.60 -15.00 -14.14
N ILE A 6 -31.29 -14.74 -14.05
CA ILE A 6 -30.61 -14.64 -12.75
C ILE A 6 -29.82 -13.32 -12.72
N LEU A 7 -30.35 -12.36 -11.98
CA LEU A 7 -29.59 -11.27 -11.36
C LEU A 7 -28.72 -11.87 -10.25
N SER A 8 -27.44 -11.48 -10.18
CA SER A 8 -26.48 -11.49 -9.03
C SER A 8 -25.08 -11.74 -9.63
N ALA A 9 -24.06 -10.89 -9.54
CA ALA A 9 -23.68 -10.06 -8.42
C ALA A 9 -23.10 -8.72 -8.89
N LEU A 10 -23.51 -7.65 -8.20
CA LEU A 10 -22.71 -6.45 -8.03
C LEU A 10 -21.37 -6.87 -7.41
N LEU A 11 -20.31 -6.96 -8.22
CA LEU A 11 -18.97 -6.74 -7.71
C LEU A 11 -18.82 -5.24 -7.48
N LEU A 12 -19.31 -4.79 -6.32
CA LEU A 12 -18.67 -3.70 -5.60
C LEU A 12 -17.23 -4.16 -5.34
N ALA A 13 -16.34 -3.89 -6.30
CA ALA A 13 -14.91 -3.78 -6.00
C ALA A 13 -14.77 -2.49 -5.17
N GLY A 14 -15.17 -2.60 -3.90
CA GLY A 14 -14.82 -1.64 -2.88
C GLY A 14 -13.31 -1.45 -2.89
N MET A 15 -12.92 -0.22 -2.57
CA MET A 15 -11.54 0.21 -2.38
C MET A 15 -10.69 -0.93 -1.82
N GLN A 16 -9.61 -1.31 -2.51
CA GLN A 16 -8.61 -2.19 -1.92
C GLN A 16 -7.91 -1.40 -0.80
N VAL A 17 -8.49 -1.47 0.40
CA VAL A 17 -7.90 -1.05 1.67
C VAL A 17 -7.67 -2.38 2.39
N SER A 18 -6.49 -3.00 2.37
CA SER A 18 -5.27 -2.59 3.07
C SER A 18 -4.09 -3.50 2.71
N ALA A 19 -2.85 -2.99 2.79
CA ALA A 19 -1.63 -3.80 2.83
C ALA A 19 -1.27 -4.13 4.30
N TYR A 20 -1.58 -5.35 4.77
CA TYR A 20 -1.36 -5.85 6.15
C TYR A 20 -1.84 -4.91 7.29
N GLN A 21 -1.74 -5.34 8.54
CA GLN A 21 -1.94 -4.50 9.74
C GLN A 21 -0.57 -4.17 10.37
N VAL A 22 -0.44 -3.01 10.99
CA VAL A 22 0.79 -2.59 11.68
C VAL A 22 0.50 -2.33 13.14
N PHE A 23 1.20 -3.05 14.02
CA PHE A 23 1.06 -2.87 15.45
C PHE A 23 2.26 -2.15 16.03
N VAL A 24 1.99 -1.32 17.04
CA VAL A 24 3.05 -0.76 17.87
C VAL A 24 3.41 -1.72 19.00
N HIS A 25 4.69 -2.04 19.12
CA HIS A 25 5.21 -2.88 20.20
C HIS A 25 5.69 -2.02 21.37
N VAL A 26 5.19 -2.27 22.58
CA VAL A 26 5.54 -1.46 23.78
C VAL A 26 6.38 -2.23 24.80
N GLY A 27 7.17 -3.22 24.35
CA GLY A 27 7.71 -4.22 25.27
C GLY A 27 8.95 -3.89 26.10
N HIS A 28 9.53 -2.68 25.99
CA HIS A 28 10.61 -2.25 26.87
C HIS A 28 10.27 -0.91 27.53
N ALA A 29 10.53 -0.80 28.84
CA ALA A 29 10.16 0.35 29.67
C ALA A 29 10.59 1.71 29.11
N HIS A 30 11.71 1.75 28.38
CA HIS A 30 12.20 2.97 27.76
C HIS A 30 11.30 3.43 26.61
N CYS A 31 11.00 2.55 25.65
CA CYS A 31 10.13 2.86 24.51
C CYS A 31 8.68 3.07 24.94
N ALA A 32 8.22 2.35 25.96
CA ALA A 32 6.91 2.62 26.57
C ALA A 32 6.88 4.01 27.22
N LYS A 33 7.94 4.46 27.90
CA LYS A 33 8.02 5.81 28.49
C LYS A 33 8.03 6.92 27.43
N GLU A 34 8.58 6.69 26.23
CA GLU A 34 8.48 7.66 25.14
C GLU A 34 7.02 7.89 24.70
N LEU A 35 6.14 6.90 24.85
CA LEU A 35 4.71 7.08 24.60
C LEU A 35 3.96 7.79 25.74
N ILE A 36 4.59 8.04 26.89
CA ILE A 36 3.97 8.84 27.96
C ILE A 36 3.97 10.33 27.60
N ASN A 37 5.00 10.79 26.88
CA ASN A 37 5.16 12.15 26.37
C ASN A 37 5.53 12.07 24.89
N PRO A 38 4.55 11.93 23.98
CA PRO A 38 4.76 11.36 22.65
C PRO A 38 5.40 12.32 21.62
N GLU A 39 6.09 13.38 22.04
CA GLU A 39 6.79 14.33 21.16
C GLU A 39 7.74 13.57 20.22
N GLY A 40 7.31 13.34 18.96
CA GLY A 40 8.04 12.60 17.94
C GLY A 40 7.40 11.28 17.46
N TRP A 41 6.48 10.68 18.22
CA TRP A 41 5.88 9.37 17.94
C TRP A 41 4.35 9.34 17.87
N GLU A 42 3.68 10.47 18.14
CA GLU A 42 2.22 10.63 18.09
C GLU A 42 1.60 10.04 16.82
N LYS A 43 2.22 10.24 15.65
CA LYS A 43 1.66 9.78 14.37
C LYS A 43 1.53 8.25 14.30
N ALA A 44 2.51 7.50 14.81
CA ALA A 44 2.46 6.05 14.82
C ALA A 44 1.37 5.56 15.79
N ALA A 45 1.34 6.12 17.01
CA ALA A 45 0.33 5.80 18.02
C ALA A 45 -1.11 6.16 17.59
N GLN A 46 -1.27 7.21 16.77
CA GLN A 46 -2.57 7.64 16.25
C GLN A 46 -3.06 6.79 15.07
N LYS A 47 -2.17 6.12 14.34
CA LYS A 47 -2.47 5.44 13.07
C LYS A 47 -2.29 3.92 13.08
N ALA A 48 -1.57 3.34 14.04
CA ALA A 48 -1.36 1.90 14.12
C ALA A 48 -2.69 1.15 14.24
N ASP A 49 -2.80 -0.07 13.73
CA ASP A 49 -4.03 -0.86 13.77
C ASP A 49 -4.23 -1.56 15.14
N GLY A 50 -3.17 -1.68 15.94
CA GLY A 50 -3.21 -2.36 17.23
C GLY A 50 -1.94 -2.19 18.06
N VAL A 51 -1.94 -2.79 19.25
CA VAL A 51 -0.86 -2.67 20.24
C VAL A 51 -0.45 -4.03 20.76
N TRP A 52 0.87 -4.22 20.88
CA TRP A 52 1.49 -5.37 21.52
C TRP A 52 2.14 -4.96 22.85
N GLY A 53 1.51 -5.32 23.96
CA GLY A 53 2.01 -5.15 25.33
C GLY A 53 2.88 -6.32 25.80
N PHE A 54 3.84 -6.05 26.67
CA PHE A 54 4.81 -7.05 27.15
C PHE A 54 4.97 -6.98 28.66
N ASP A 55 5.09 -8.12 29.33
CA ASP A 55 5.11 -8.22 30.80
C ASP A 55 6.12 -7.30 31.51
N ALA A 56 7.22 -6.90 30.87
CA ALA A 56 8.29 -6.11 31.48
C ALA A 56 7.79 -4.75 31.97
N TRP A 57 6.73 -4.20 31.37
CA TRP A 57 6.11 -2.97 31.85
C TRP A 57 5.50 -3.11 33.25
N THR A 58 5.06 -4.30 33.68
CA THR A 58 4.48 -4.54 35.02
C THR A 58 5.55 -4.49 36.10
N ARG A 59 6.82 -4.69 35.71
CA ARG A 59 8.00 -4.63 36.58
C ARG A 59 8.63 -3.24 36.65
N THR A 60 8.27 -2.34 35.74
CA THR A 60 9.04 -1.10 35.49
C THR A 60 8.21 0.17 35.39
N LEU A 61 6.90 0.06 35.17
CA LEU A 61 5.93 1.15 35.10
C LEU A 61 4.84 0.95 36.14
N SER A 62 4.39 2.03 36.78
CA SER A 62 3.17 2.00 37.59
C SER A 62 1.94 1.70 36.72
N LYS A 63 0.84 1.31 37.36
CA LYS A 63 -0.43 1.07 36.66
C LYS A 63 -0.87 2.31 35.87
N ASP A 64 -0.81 3.49 36.49
CA ASP A 64 -1.18 4.76 35.83
C ASP A 64 -0.28 5.08 34.63
N GLN A 65 1.01 4.73 34.71
CA GLN A 65 1.93 4.90 33.58
C GLN A 65 1.58 3.96 32.43
N GLN A 66 1.24 2.70 32.71
CA GLN A 66 0.79 1.75 31.68
C GLN A 66 -0.51 2.24 31.02
N ASP A 67 -1.48 2.67 31.83
CA ASP A 67 -2.75 3.19 31.34
C ASP A 67 -2.54 4.47 30.51
N LYS A 68 -1.60 5.35 30.90
CA LYS A 68 -1.23 6.52 30.11
C LYS A 68 -0.62 6.16 28.75
N VAL A 69 0.25 5.16 28.69
CA VAL A 69 0.80 4.66 27.40
C VAL A 69 -0.32 4.19 26.47
N LEU A 70 -1.23 3.36 27.00
CA LEU A 70 -2.35 2.84 26.24
C LEU A 70 -3.36 3.95 25.88
N SER A 71 -3.51 4.97 26.72
CA SER A 71 -4.40 6.10 26.48
C SER A 71 -4.02 6.91 25.22
N ASN A 72 -2.74 6.91 24.86
CA ASN A 72 -2.23 7.63 23.69
C ASN A 72 -2.36 6.85 22.38
N ILE A 73 -2.76 5.59 22.44
CA ILE A 73 -3.12 4.82 21.27
C ILE A 73 -4.56 5.20 20.88
N LYS A 74 -4.76 5.70 19.66
CA LYS A 74 -6.11 6.11 19.22
C LYS A 74 -6.98 4.94 18.80
N THR A 75 -6.41 3.99 18.07
CA THR A 75 -7.11 2.79 17.64
C THR A 75 -7.29 1.88 18.85
N ARG A 76 -8.55 1.68 19.24
CA ARG A 76 -8.93 0.81 20.37
C ARG A 76 -9.48 -0.51 19.90
N ASP A 77 -9.08 -0.93 18.71
CA ASP A 77 -9.64 -2.12 18.09
C ASP A 77 -8.94 -3.39 18.57
N PHE A 78 -7.61 -3.36 18.73
CA PHE A 78 -6.85 -4.57 19.00
C PHE A 78 -5.76 -4.40 20.07
N TYR A 79 -5.78 -5.29 21.07
CA TYR A 79 -4.71 -5.39 22.07
C TYR A 79 -4.23 -6.84 22.23
N LEU A 80 -2.92 -7.02 22.19
CA LEU A 80 -2.25 -8.29 22.47
C LEU A 80 -1.34 -8.15 23.68
N GLY A 81 -1.62 -8.90 24.75
CA GLY A 81 -0.77 -9.00 25.92
C GLY A 81 0.16 -10.21 25.86
N GLU A 82 1.47 -9.97 25.86
CA GLU A 82 2.49 -11.01 25.99
C GLU A 82 2.92 -11.21 27.45
N PHE A 83 2.93 -12.48 27.88
CA PHE A 83 3.40 -12.87 29.20
C PHE A 83 4.14 -14.21 29.14
N HIS A 84 5.15 -14.36 30.00
CA HIS A 84 5.91 -15.61 30.12
C HIS A 84 5.19 -16.59 31.04
N TRP A 85 5.00 -17.83 30.59
CA TRP A 85 4.45 -18.91 31.42
C TRP A 85 5.53 -19.92 31.82
N GLY A 86 5.79 -20.06 33.12
CA GLY A 86 6.90 -20.83 33.68
C GLY A 86 6.51 -22.15 34.38
N LYS A 87 7.47 -23.08 34.47
CA LYS A 87 7.35 -24.48 34.93
C LYS A 87 6.97 -24.72 36.40
N SER A 88 6.81 -23.69 37.25
CA SER A 88 6.53 -23.95 38.66
C SER A 88 5.03 -24.18 38.88
N LYS A 89 4.65 -25.34 39.41
CA LYS A 89 3.26 -25.62 39.85
C LYS A 89 2.70 -24.55 40.81
N ASN A 90 3.59 -23.79 41.45
CA ASN A 90 3.25 -22.68 42.34
C ASN A 90 2.80 -21.41 41.61
N ASP A 91 3.19 -21.18 40.35
CA ASP A 91 2.68 -20.05 39.54
C ASP A 91 1.29 -20.37 38.98
N HIS A 92 1.01 -21.63 38.63
CA HIS A 92 -0.31 -22.06 38.15
C HIS A 92 -1.42 -21.83 39.20
N ALA A 93 -1.15 -22.11 40.47
CA ALA A 93 -2.11 -21.89 41.55
C ALA A 93 -2.26 -20.40 41.94
N LYS A 94 -1.22 -19.58 41.73
CA LYS A 94 -1.27 -18.13 42.02
C LYS A 94 -2.10 -17.36 41.00
N HIS A 95 -2.04 -17.74 39.72
CA HIS A 95 -2.87 -17.13 38.67
C HIS A 95 -4.35 -17.54 38.77
N ASN A 96 -4.64 -18.81 39.07
CA ASN A 96 -6.01 -19.26 39.34
C ASN A 96 -6.70 -18.53 40.50
N ARG A 97 -5.95 -17.90 41.42
CA ARG A 97 -6.52 -17.14 42.55
C ARG A 97 -6.60 -15.63 42.33
N LYS A 98 -5.97 -15.06 41.30
CA LYS A 98 -5.84 -13.59 41.11
C LYS A 98 -6.33 -13.06 39.77
N GLY A 99 -6.97 -13.90 38.94
CA GLY A 99 -7.41 -13.52 37.60
C GLY A 99 -6.25 -13.44 36.60
N ALA A 100 -6.54 -12.91 35.41
CA ALA A 100 -5.59 -12.83 34.31
C ALA A 100 -4.38 -11.91 34.64
N ALA A 101 -3.25 -12.17 33.99
CA ALA A 101 -2.03 -11.41 34.24
C ALA A 101 -2.24 -9.90 33.98
N PRO A 102 -1.67 -8.98 34.78
CA PRO A 102 -1.94 -7.54 34.65
C PRO A 102 -1.66 -6.96 33.26
N VAL A 103 -0.70 -7.54 32.52
CA VAL A 103 -0.41 -7.18 31.12
C VAL A 103 -1.53 -7.57 30.17
N ILE A 104 -2.20 -8.69 30.41
CA ILE A 104 -3.32 -9.16 29.59
C ILE A 104 -4.55 -8.28 29.86
N GLU A 105 -4.86 -8.02 31.14
CA GLU A 105 -5.99 -7.19 31.56
C GLU A 105 -5.83 -5.70 31.22
N ALA A 106 -4.62 -5.25 30.88
CA ALA A 106 -4.37 -3.85 30.55
C ALA A 106 -5.19 -3.39 29.33
N GLY A 107 -5.34 -4.25 28.31
CA GLY A 107 -6.16 -3.94 27.13
C GLY A 107 -7.62 -3.74 27.47
N LYS A 108 -8.22 -4.70 28.19
CA LYS A 108 -9.63 -4.65 28.63
C LYS A 108 -9.89 -3.43 29.50
N ARG A 109 -9.01 -3.16 30.47
CA ARG A 109 -9.09 -1.98 31.35
C ARG A 109 -9.05 -0.65 30.58
N ASN A 110 -8.32 -0.60 29.46
CA ASN A 110 -8.16 0.59 28.63
C ASN A 110 -9.10 0.60 27.41
N GLY A 111 -10.17 -0.21 27.44
CA GLY A 111 -11.27 -0.13 26.47
C GLY A 111 -10.95 -0.65 25.07
N PHE A 112 -9.95 -1.54 24.93
CA PHE A 112 -9.70 -2.20 23.64
C PHE A 112 -10.81 -3.24 23.35
N LYS A 113 -11.20 -3.38 22.08
CA LYS A 113 -12.30 -4.27 21.67
C LYS A 113 -11.85 -5.73 21.60
N GLU A 114 -10.80 -6.01 20.85
CA GLU A 114 -10.23 -7.35 20.73
C GLU A 114 -9.13 -7.57 21.75
N GLN A 115 -9.29 -8.62 22.56
CA GLN A 115 -8.35 -9.02 23.59
C GLN A 115 -7.66 -10.32 23.20
N TRP A 116 -6.34 -10.23 23.02
CA TRP A 116 -5.52 -11.36 22.67
C TRP A 116 -4.43 -11.54 23.72
N CYS A 117 -4.01 -12.79 23.91
CA CYS A 117 -2.83 -13.08 24.71
C CYS A 117 -1.89 -14.06 24.01
N MET A 118 -0.59 -13.78 24.12
CA MET A 118 0.43 -14.70 23.67
C MET A 118 0.87 -15.58 24.82
N THR A 119 0.86 -16.89 24.58
CA THR A 119 1.32 -17.91 25.51
C THR A 119 2.44 -18.71 24.86
N TYR A 120 3.46 -19.10 25.62
CA TYR A 120 4.49 -20.00 25.09
C TYR A 120 5.23 -20.80 26.16
N ASP A 121 5.76 -21.96 25.76
CA ASP A 121 6.59 -22.84 26.56
C ASP A 121 8.05 -22.77 26.11
N GLU A 122 8.89 -22.11 26.91
CA GLU A 122 10.32 -21.96 26.62
C GLU A 122 11.09 -23.28 26.60
N SER A 123 10.58 -24.32 27.24
CA SER A 123 11.25 -25.63 27.31
C SER A 123 11.17 -26.44 26.01
N ARG A 124 10.34 -26.03 25.06
CA ARG A 124 10.10 -26.75 23.78
C ARG A 124 10.76 -26.09 22.57
N TYR A 125 12.03 -25.68 22.69
CA TYR A 125 12.83 -25.19 21.54
C TYR A 125 12.25 -23.91 20.89
N GLY A 126 11.77 -22.98 21.72
CA GLY A 126 11.23 -21.72 21.24
C GLY A 126 9.77 -21.81 20.86
N SER A 127 8.93 -21.99 21.89
CA SER A 127 7.62 -21.37 22.02
C SER A 127 6.38 -22.04 21.39
N THR A 128 6.40 -23.33 21.03
CA THR A 128 5.16 -24.07 20.69
C THR A 128 4.56 -24.79 21.90
N ILE A 129 3.29 -24.52 22.21
CA ILE A 129 2.52 -25.19 23.27
C ILE A 129 1.82 -26.46 22.75
N SER A 130 1.62 -27.46 23.63
CA SER A 130 0.89 -28.69 23.31
C SER A 130 -0.62 -28.47 23.24
N ALA A 131 -1.36 -29.37 22.58
CA ALA A 131 -2.82 -29.35 22.57
C ALA A 131 -3.43 -29.35 23.98
N GLU A 132 -2.81 -30.05 24.94
CA GLU A 132 -3.24 -30.04 26.34
C GLU A 132 -3.05 -28.67 26.98
N GLN A 133 -1.88 -28.04 26.78
CA GLN A 133 -1.62 -26.68 27.26
C GLN A 133 -2.60 -25.68 26.66
N ILE A 134 -2.91 -25.78 25.36
CA ILE A 134 -3.89 -24.92 24.68
C ILE A 134 -5.26 -25.04 25.35
N ARG A 135 -5.73 -26.27 25.63
CA ARG A 135 -7.00 -26.49 26.33
C ARG A 135 -7.02 -25.83 27.69
N THR A 136 -5.96 -26.02 28.49
CA THR A 136 -5.83 -25.39 29.80
C THR A 136 -5.85 -23.85 29.71
N TYR A 137 -5.19 -23.25 28.71
CA TYR A 137 -5.23 -21.80 28.54
C TYR A 137 -6.61 -21.28 28.15
N ARG A 138 -7.36 -22.02 27.32
CA ARG A 138 -8.74 -21.63 26.97
C ARG A 138 -9.67 -21.68 28.18
N GLU A 139 -9.43 -22.58 29.14
CA GLU A 139 -10.18 -22.62 30.41
C GLU A 139 -9.84 -21.42 31.32
N ILE A 140 -8.57 -21.01 31.38
CA ILE A 140 -8.11 -19.90 32.24
C ILE A 140 -8.46 -18.53 31.63
N TYR A 141 -8.41 -18.41 30.31
CA TYR A 141 -8.60 -17.17 29.56
C TYR A 141 -9.73 -17.30 28.52
N PRO A 142 -10.97 -17.64 28.93
CA PRO A 142 -12.06 -17.92 28.00
C PRO A 142 -12.45 -16.70 27.15
N ASP A 143 -12.20 -15.49 27.66
CA ASP A 143 -12.51 -14.22 26.99
C ASP A 143 -11.40 -13.76 26.02
N TYR A 144 -10.27 -14.46 25.95
CA TYR A 144 -9.10 -14.02 25.20
C TYR A 144 -8.80 -14.95 24.03
N LYS A 145 -8.45 -14.35 22.89
CA LYS A 145 -7.93 -15.09 21.74
C LYS A 145 -6.47 -15.47 21.98
N LEU A 146 -6.10 -16.69 21.63
CA LEU A 146 -4.80 -17.28 21.95
C LEU A 146 -3.87 -17.31 20.73
N ILE A 147 -2.62 -16.89 20.93
CA ILE A 147 -1.52 -17.14 20.01
C ILE A 147 -0.32 -17.76 20.72
N THR A 148 0.58 -18.32 19.93
CA THR A 148 1.89 -18.83 20.36
C THR A 148 3.00 -18.29 19.47
N ASN A 149 4.20 -18.13 19.99
CA ASN A 149 5.36 -17.69 19.22
C ASN A 149 6.16 -18.88 18.64
N PHE A 150 6.78 -18.74 17.49
CA PHE A 150 7.80 -19.66 17.01
C PHE A 150 8.79 -18.92 16.12
N ARG A 151 9.97 -19.52 15.94
CA ARG A 151 11.06 -18.95 15.12
C ARG A 151 11.30 -19.70 13.80
N VAL A 152 10.56 -20.80 13.62
CA VAL A 152 10.65 -21.69 12.46
C VAL A 152 9.28 -22.32 12.25
N PHE A 153 8.69 -22.14 11.08
CA PHE A 153 7.46 -22.81 10.71
C PHE A 153 7.77 -24.19 10.14
N LYS A 154 7.10 -25.22 10.64
CA LYS A 154 7.22 -26.61 10.16
C LYS A 154 5.84 -27.23 10.02
N LYS A 155 5.27 -27.16 8.81
CA LYS A 155 3.91 -27.64 8.51
C LYS A 155 3.60 -29.01 9.10
N LYS A 156 4.48 -30.00 8.91
CA LYS A 156 4.25 -31.39 9.39
C LYS A 156 4.33 -31.56 10.92
N ARG A 157 5.00 -30.66 11.64
CA ARG A 157 5.26 -30.82 13.08
C ARG A 157 4.26 -30.10 13.97
N PHE A 158 3.68 -29.00 13.48
CA PHE A 158 2.90 -28.10 14.32
C PHE A 158 1.47 -27.82 13.79
N ALA A 159 1.10 -28.30 12.59
CA ALA A 159 -0.15 -27.90 11.96
C ALA A 159 -1.41 -28.23 12.79
N GLU A 160 -1.43 -29.34 13.53
CA GLU A 160 -2.62 -29.71 14.30
C GLU A 160 -2.78 -28.87 15.58
N GLU A 161 -1.69 -28.60 16.32
CA GLU A 161 -1.76 -27.71 17.48
C GLU A 161 -2.03 -26.26 17.07
N LEU A 162 -1.43 -25.77 15.98
CA LEU A 162 -1.63 -24.39 15.51
C LEU A 162 -3.08 -24.16 15.04
N LYS A 163 -3.79 -25.18 14.55
CA LYS A 163 -5.22 -25.08 14.21
C LYS A 163 -6.10 -24.78 15.44
N LEU A 164 -5.67 -25.18 16.63
CA LEU A 164 -6.39 -24.93 17.90
C LEU A 164 -6.24 -23.50 18.42
N LEU A 165 -5.35 -22.70 17.83
CA LEU A 165 -5.11 -21.30 18.18
C LEU A 165 -5.95 -20.36 17.31
N ASP A 166 -6.12 -19.12 17.76
CA ASP A 166 -6.83 -18.06 17.00
C ASP A 166 -5.87 -17.34 16.04
N GLY A 167 -4.57 -17.41 16.32
CA GLY A 167 -3.51 -16.86 15.49
C GLY A 167 -2.14 -17.39 15.89
N ILE A 168 -1.10 -16.94 15.19
CA ILE A 168 0.28 -17.39 15.39
C ILE A 168 1.26 -16.22 15.32
N CYS A 169 2.36 -16.31 16.06
CA CYS A 169 3.46 -15.35 15.98
C CYS A 169 4.71 -16.02 15.39
N TYR A 170 5.29 -15.39 14.38
CA TYR A 170 6.61 -15.73 13.84
C TYR A 170 7.61 -14.65 14.27
N GLU A 171 8.51 -14.98 15.20
CA GLU A 171 9.60 -14.10 15.61
C GLU A 171 10.87 -14.34 14.78
N PHE A 172 11.44 -13.30 14.20
CA PHE A 172 12.73 -13.39 13.49
C PHE A 172 13.54 -12.09 13.53
N SER A 173 14.86 -12.21 13.50
CA SER A 173 15.73 -11.05 13.29
C SER A 173 15.67 -10.61 11.83
N VAL A 174 15.27 -9.36 11.61
CA VAL A 174 15.15 -8.78 10.27
C VAL A 174 16.48 -8.69 9.52
N GLN A 175 17.63 -8.74 10.22
CA GLN A 175 18.93 -8.75 9.54
C GLN A 175 19.26 -10.11 8.91
N LYS A 176 18.63 -11.18 9.40
CA LYS A 176 18.95 -12.55 9.00
C LYS A 176 17.89 -13.18 8.09
N TYR A 177 16.87 -12.43 7.64
CA TYR A 177 15.76 -12.98 6.86
C TYR A 177 16.20 -13.61 5.53
N LYS A 178 17.26 -13.08 4.90
CA LYS A 178 17.85 -13.64 3.67
C LYS A 178 18.74 -14.86 3.89
N GLN A 179 19.11 -15.14 5.14
CA GLN A 179 19.99 -16.28 5.44
C GLN A 179 19.20 -17.59 5.40
N LYS A 180 19.88 -18.68 5.04
CA LYS A 180 19.31 -20.03 5.14
C LYS A 180 18.94 -20.34 6.59
N SER A 181 17.80 -21.00 6.79
CA SER A 181 17.36 -21.41 8.11
C SER A 181 18.21 -22.58 8.60
N GLY A 182 18.96 -22.40 9.69
CA GLY A 182 19.72 -23.48 10.33
C GLY A 182 18.83 -24.62 10.86
N HIS A 183 17.52 -24.37 11.01
CA HIS A 183 16.55 -25.32 11.54
C HIS A 183 15.64 -25.93 10.46
N HIS A 184 15.73 -25.46 9.22
CA HIS A 184 15.01 -25.97 8.05
C HIS A 184 15.95 -25.95 6.84
N GLN A 185 16.68 -27.05 6.63
CA GLN A 185 17.68 -27.15 5.56
C GLN A 185 17.01 -26.91 4.19
N GLY A 186 17.68 -26.12 3.34
CA GLY A 186 17.27 -25.91 1.94
C GLY A 186 16.60 -24.58 1.62
N GLN A 187 16.10 -23.82 2.61
CA GLN A 187 15.40 -22.54 2.37
C GLN A 187 15.91 -21.39 3.25
N THR A 188 15.74 -20.17 2.74
CA THR A 188 15.92 -18.90 3.45
C THR A 188 14.84 -18.71 4.52
N LYS A 189 15.09 -17.85 5.50
CA LYS A 189 14.05 -17.49 6.48
C LYS A 189 12.89 -16.75 5.83
N LEU A 190 13.13 -15.94 4.80
CA LEU A 190 12.08 -15.26 4.04
C LEU A 190 11.11 -16.25 3.40
N GLU A 191 11.62 -17.31 2.77
CA GLU A 191 10.79 -18.38 2.20
C GLU A 191 9.95 -19.08 3.28
N ASN A 192 10.53 -19.36 4.46
CA ASN A 192 9.78 -19.97 5.56
C ASN A 192 8.76 -19.02 6.21
N ILE A 193 9.04 -17.71 6.23
CA ILE A 193 8.08 -16.68 6.66
C ILE A 193 6.91 -16.63 5.67
N ALA A 194 7.19 -16.61 4.36
CA ALA A 194 6.15 -16.62 3.34
C ALA A 194 5.28 -17.88 3.43
N GLU A 195 5.89 -19.05 3.63
CA GLU A 195 5.17 -20.31 3.87
C GLU A 195 4.24 -20.25 5.09
N ALA A 196 4.71 -19.64 6.19
CA ALA A 196 3.91 -19.47 7.40
C ALA A 196 2.72 -18.52 7.19
N ILE A 197 2.91 -17.45 6.41
CA ILE A 197 1.87 -16.47 6.08
C ILE A 197 0.77 -17.12 5.24
N VAL A 198 1.14 -17.80 4.16
CA VAL A 198 0.19 -18.54 3.31
C VAL A 198 -0.59 -19.55 4.15
N TRP A 199 0.11 -20.35 4.97
CA TRP A 199 -0.57 -21.32 5.82
C TRP A 199 -1.55 -20.68 6.81
N ALA A 200 -1.15 -19.60 7.49
CA ALA A 200 -2.03 -18.94 8.47
C ALA A 200 -3.31 -18.42 7.81
N ILE A 201 -3.16 -17.72 6.69
CA ILE A 201 -4.27 -17.11 5.96
C ILE A 201 -5.21 -18.19 5.40
N ASP A 202 -4.67 -19.27 4.80
CA ASP A 202 -5.44 -20.41 4.30
C ASP A 202 -6.26 -21.12 5.39
N HIS A 203 -5.87 -20.98 6.65
CA HIS A 203 -6.55 -21.57 7.81
C HIS A 203 -7.31 -20.54 8.65
N SER A 204 -7.55 -19.35 8.10
CA SER A 204 -8.27 -18.25 8.77
C SER A 204 -7.68 -17.88 10.12
N LYS A 205 -6.35 -17.80 10.20
CA LYS A 205 -5.58 -17.42 11.39
C LYS A 205 -4.89 -16.08 11.19
N LYS A 206 -4.89 -15.23 12.22
CA LYS A 206 -4.00 -14.07 12.27
C LYS A 206 -2.55 -14.51 12.36
N ILE A 207 -1.65 -13.89 11.58
CA ILE A 207 -0.21 -14.08 11.69
C ILE A 207 0.49 -12.78 12.07
N PHE A 208 1.18 -12.84 13.20
CA PHE A 208 1.99 -11.75 13.69
C PHE A 208 3.46 -12.00 13.35
N LEU A 209 4.06 -11.13 12.56
CA LEU A 209 5.49 -11.09 12.37
C LEU A 209 6.08 -10.20 13.45
N LEU A 210 6.68 -10.80 14.49
CA LEU A 210 7.43 -10.06 15.50
C LEU A 210 8.87 -9.86 15.01
N ILE A 211 9.25 -8.61 14.78
CA ILE A 211 10.42 -8.26 13.96
C ILE A 211 11.50 -7.51 14.78
N PRO A 212 12.27 -8.17 15.65
CA PRO A 212 13.40 -7.54 16.32
C PRO A 212 14.57 -7.21 15.37
N PRO A 213 15.40 -6.20 15.70
CA PRO A 213 16.59 -5.85 14.91
C PRO A 213 17.61 -6.99 14.84
N GLY A 214 17.81 -7.75 15.92
CA GLY A 214 18.78 -8.85 16.02
C GLY A 214 19.78 -8.68 17.17
N LYS A 215 20.51 -9.76 17.51
CA LYS A 215 21.49 -9.78 18.62
C LYS A 215 22.82 -9.12 18.25
N ASP A 216 23.31 -9.24 17.02
CA ASP A 216 24.70 -8.91 16.65
C ASP A 216 24.94 -7.41 16.40
N VAL A 217 24.22 -6.51 17.08
CA VAL A 217 24.23 -5.07 16.79
C VAL A 217 24.85 -4.27 17.93
N PRO A 218 26.08 -3.76 17.78
CA PRO A 218 26.55 -2.60 18.53
C PRO A 218 25.67 -1.40 18.21
N ALA A 219 25.24 -0.65 19.22
CA ALA A 219 24.56 0.61 19.03
C ALA A 219 25.45 1.55 18.18
N ALA A 220 24.97 1.88 16.98
CA ALA A 220 25.49 2.87 16.03
C ALA A 220 26.85 2.57 15.34
N LYS A 221 26.78 2.33 14.02
CA LYS A 221 27.38 3.21 12.99
C LYS A 221 27.11 2.75 11.54
N ASN A 222 26.83 1.46 11.30
CA ASN A 222 26.71 0.94 9.92
C ASN A 222 25.47 0.06 9.61
N ASN A 223 24.48 -0.09 10.50
CA ASN A 223 23.31 -0.95 10.25
C ASN A 223 21.99 -0.29 10.70
N ASN A 224 21.29 0.32 9.74
CA ASN A 224 20.04 1.03 9.98
C ASN A 224 18.85 0.05 10.00
N TYR A 225 18.30 -0.27 11.18
CA TYR A 225 17.15 -1.17 11.35
C TYR A 225 15.94 -0.75 10.51
N ILE A 226 15.67 0.56 10.39
CA ILE A 226 14.60 1.04 9.49
C ILE A 226 14.91 0.67 8.03
N ASN A 227 16.14 0.87 7.53
CA ASN A 227 16.47 0.51 6.14
C ASN A 227 16.31 -1.00 5.90
N THR A 228 16.67 -1.82 6.88
CA THR A 228 16.49 -3.27 6.78
C THR A 228 15.02 -3.67 6.78
N ILE A 229 14.18 -3.01 7.58
CA ILE A 229 12.72 -3.18 7.55
C ILE A 229 12.15 -2.75 6.19
N MET A 230 12.58 -1.61 5.65
CA MET A 230 12.16 -1.14 4.32
C MET A 230 12.51 -2.16 3.22
N GLN A 231 13.71 -2.74 3.28
CA GLN A 231 14.12 -3.75 2.31
C GLN A 231 13.36 -5.07 2.54
N PHE A 232 13.15 -5.48 3.78
CA PHE A 232 12.37 -6.66 4.13
C PHE A 232 10.93 -6.55 3.62
N GLU A 233 10.25 -5.41 3.82
CA GLU A 233 8.87 -5.19 3.35
C GLU A 233 8.77 -5.29 1.83
N LYS A 234 9.72 -4.70 1.09
CA LYS A 234 9.81 -4.84 -0.37
C LYS A 234 10.03 -6.27 -0.82
N ASP A 235 10.89 -7.00 -0.13
CA ASP A 235 11.23 -8.38 -0.50
C ASP A 235 10.08 -9.33 -0.13
N LEU A 236 9.42 -9.12 1.01
CA LEU A 236 8.21 -9.83 1.42
C LEU A 236 7.09 -9.65 0.39
N ARG A 237 6.87 -8.41 -0.08
CA ARG A 237 5.88 -8.10 -1.13
C ARG A 237 6.13 -8.88 -2.42
N LYS A 238 7.40 -9.10 -2.78
CA LYS A 238 7.77 -9.87 -3.98
C LYS A 238 7.67 -11.38 -3.78
N SER A 239 7.83 -11.84 -2.54
CA SER A 239 7.82 -13.26 -2.18
C SER A 239 6.42 -13.82 -1.96
N LEU A 240 5.38 -12.97 -1.93
CA LEU A 240 3.99 -13.38 -1.70
C LEU A 240 3.09 -12.95 -2.86
N PRO A 241 2.09 -13.76 -3.24
CA PRO A 241 0.97 -13.27 -4.05
C PRO A 241 0.23 -12.12 -3.36
N SER A 242 -0.38 -11.24 -4.15
CA SER A 242 -0.98 -9.99 -3.68
C SER A 242 -2.06 -10.18 -2.61
N GLU A 243 -2.83 -11.27 -2.71
CA GLU A 243 -3.93 -11.62 -1.81
C GLU A 243 -3.46 -11.95 -0.38
N TYR A 244 -2.28 -12.57 -0.23
CA TYR A 244 -1.71 -12.88 1.08
C TYR A 244 -1.01 -11.68 1.71
N TYR A 245 -0.28 -10.92 0.89
CA TYR A 245 0.41 -9.71 1.35
C TYR A 245 -0.58 -8.60 1.76
N SER A 246 -1.74 -8.53 1.11
CA SER A 246 -2.80 -7.55 1.37
C SER A 246 -3.89 -8.08 2.30
N SER A 247 -3.66 -9.20 2.99
CA SER A 247 -4.61 -9.73 3.96
C SER A 247 -4.54 -8.93 5.27
N ASP A 248 -5.71 -8.65 5.85
CA ASP A 248 -5.90 -8.09 7.19
C ASP A 248 -5.53 -9.08 8.31
N GLU A 249 -5.26 -10.33 7.96
CA GLU A 249 -4.74 -11.36 8.86
C GLU A 249 -3.21 -11.31 8.99
N LEU A 250 -2.50 -10.66 8.06
CA LEU A 250 -1.06 -10.42 8.18
C LEU A 250 -0.81 -9.18 9.05
N ILE A 251 -0.07 -9.33 10.14
CA ILE A 251 0.25 -8.25 11.08
C ILE A 251 1.76 -8.11 11.21
N LEU A 252 2.30 -6.92 10.91
CA LEU A 252 3.72 -6.60 11.10
C LEU A 252 3.92 -5.88 12.44
N VAL A 253 4.85 -6.39 13.24
CA VAL A 253 5.13 -5.90 14.60
C VAL A 253 6.63 -5.61 14.74
N PRO A 254 7.11 -4.44 14.29
CA PRO A 254 8.50 -4.02 14.51
C PRO A 254 8.79 -3.90 16.01
N ALA A 255 9.70 -4.73 16.53
CA ALA A 255 9.92 -4.81 17.96
C ALA A 255 10.80 -3.65 18.49
N THR A 256 10.58 -3.30 19.75
CA THR A 256 11.27 -2.18 20.43
C THR A 256 12.41 -2.59 21.37
N TYR A 257 12.89 -3.84 21.28
CA TYR A 257 13.99 -4.35 22.11
C TYR A 257 15.22 -4.72 21.27
N ASN A 258 16.42 -4.53 21.84
CA ASN A 258 17.66 -5.14 21.37
C ASN A 258 18.03 -6.29 22.33
N CYS A 259 18.17 -7.50 21.82
CA CYS A 259 18.28 -8.73 22.61
C CYS A 259 19.68 -8.98 23.24
N ILE A 260 20.50 -7.94 23.38
CA ILE A 260 21.75 -7.96 24.15
C ILE A 260 21.75 -6.79 25.14
N HIS A 261 21.60 -7.11 26.43
CA HIS A 261 22.12 -6.50 27.68
C HIS A 261 22.36 -4.98 27.85
N ASN A 262 22.14 -4.15 26.84
CA ASN A 262 22.16 -2.72 26.95
C ASN A 262 20.83 -2.22 26.41
N LYS A 263 20.13 -1.46 27.27
CA LYS A 263 19.06 -0.54 26.88
C LYS A 263 19.52 0.14 25.57
N LEU A 264 18.60 0.55 24.71
CA LEU A 264 18.87 1.62 23.74
C LEU A 264 19.19 2.89 24.55
N ARG A 265 20.32 2.91 25.29
CA ARG A 265 20.91 4.09 25.91
C ARG A 265 21.45 4.83 24.71
N SER A 266 20.87 5.99 24.42
CA SER A 266 21.26 6.87 23.32
C SER A 266 21.22 6.21 21.95
N VAL A 267 20.08 6.31 21.27
CA VAL A 267 20.14 6.48 19.81
C VAL A 267 19.68 7.90 19.53
N PRO A 268 20.59 8.81 19.14
CA PRO A 268 20.23 10.12 18.66
C PRO A 268 19.20 9.98 17.55
N ALA A 269 18.38 11.01 17.40
CA ALA A 269 17.53 11.24 16.25
C ALA A 269 18.35 11.41 14.95
N GLU A 270 19.20 10.45 14.57
CA GLU A 270 19.65 10.32 13.20
C GLU A 270 18.46 9.80 12.39
N LYS A 271 17.59 10.75 12.05
CA LYS A 271 16.54 10.57 11.05
C LYS A 271 17.23 10.24 9.74
N ASN A 272 16.82 9.17 9.07
CA ASN A 272 17.01 9.09 7.63
C ASN A 272 15.97 10.02 6.98
N ASN A 273 16.19 11.33 7.05
CA ASN A 273 15.33 12.45 6.60
C ASN A 273 13.83 12.44 7.04
N LYS A 274 13.26 11.34 7.56
CA LYS A 274 11.83 11.18 7.86
C LYS A 274 11.53 10.24 9.05
N TYR A 275 12.20 9.09 9.19
CA TYR A 275 11.94 8.11 10.26
C TYR A 275 13.15 7.91 11.18
N ALA A 276 12.90 7.67 12.47
CA ALA A 276 13.95 7.33 13.43
C ALA A 276 14.22 5.81 13.45
N ASN A 277 15.46 5.43 13.77
CA ASN A 277 15.94 4.05 13.72
C ASN A 277 15.50 3.22 14.95
N THR A 278 14.19 3.09 15.17
CA THR A 278 13.57 2.39 16.30
C THR A 278 12.40 1.51 15.84
N GLY A 279 11.88 0.64 16.70
CA GLY A 279 10.62 -0.09 16.44
C GLY A 279 9.46 0.85 16.11
N MET A 280 9.37 2.00 16.78
CA MET A 280 8.33 2.99 16.53
C MET A 280 8.49 3.70 15.16
N GLY A 281 9.73 4.01 14.76
CA GLY A 281 9.98 4.57 13.44
C GLY A 281 9.79 3.57 12.31
N ALA A 282 10.09 2.30 12.56
CA ALA A 282 9.75 1.20 11.66
C ALA A 282 8.22 1.04 11.52
N ALA A 283 7.48 1.10 12.63
CA ALA A 283 6.01 1.06 12.58
C ALA A 283 5.44 2.25 11.78
N LEU A 284 5.93 3.48 12.01
CA LEU A 284 5.49 4.65 11.25
C LEU A 284 5.76 4.50 9.75
N TYR A 285 6.93 3.98 9.36
CA TYR A 285 7.22 3.69 7.97
C TYR A 285 6.22 2.69 7.38
N LEU A 286 5.99 1.57 8.07
CA LEU A 286 5.09 0.53 7.56
C LEU A 286 3.65 1.04 7.43
N ILE A 287 3.18 1.87 8.37
CA ILE A 287 1.87 2.54 8.30
C ILE A 287 1.81 3.44 7.05
N GLU A 288 2.80 4.31 6.85
CA GLU A 288 2.82 5.22 5.70
C GLU A 288 3.08 4.49 4.36
N ALA A 289 3.70 3.30 4.39
CA ALA A 289 3.86 2.44 3.22
C ALA A 289 2.58 1.63 2.90
N LYS A 290 1.79 1.29 3.93
CA LYS A 290 0.47 0.63 3.84
C LYS A 290 -0.62 1.57 3.35
N GLU A 291 -0.54 2.86 3.68
CA GLU A 291 -1.40 3.91 3.14
C GLU A 291 -1.10 4.06 1.62
N GLU A 292 -1.47 3.03 0.86
CA GLU A 292 -1.13 2.90 -0.54
C GLU A 292 -1.89 3.98 -1.30
N LYS A 293 -1.13 4.94 -1.79
CA LYS A 293 -1.63 5.96 -2.68
C LYS A 293 -2.16 5.24 -3.92
N SER A 294 -3.45 5.38 -4.20
CA SER A 294 -4.10 4.88 -5.41
C SER A 294 -4.60 6.07 -6.24
N PRO A 295 -4.67 5.96 -7.58
CA PRO A 295 -5.33 6.97 -8.38
C PRO A 295 -6.76 7.19 -7.91
N ALA A 296 -7.32 8.36 -8.19
CA ALA A 296 -8.69 8.68 -7.81
C ALA A 296 -9.70 7.66 -8.36
N ASN A 297 -10.83 7.50 -7.70
CA ASN A 297 -11.87 6.59 -8.17
C ASN A 297 -12.65 7.23 -9.35
N PRO A 298 -12.72 6.61 -10.54
CA PRO A 298 -13.50 7.14 -11.67
C PRO A 298 -14.99 7.36 -11.34
N ALA A 299 -15.52 6.60 -10.36
CA ALA A 299 -16.92 6.70 -9.95
C ALA A 299 -17.26 8.06 -9.34
N ASP A 300 -16.33 8.71 -8.61
CA ASP A 300 -16.61 9.91 -7.83
C ASP A 300 -15.78 11.15 -8.17
N TYR A 301 -14.56 10.99 -8.71
CA TYR A 301 -13.59 12.07 -8.86
C TYR A 301 -14.10 13.27 -9.69
N LEU A 302 -14.91 12.99 -10.72
CA LEU A 302 -15.52 13.98 -11.62
C LEU A 302 -17.02 14.20 -11.35
N ASN A 303 -17.53 13.95 -10.15
CA ASN A 303 -18.98 14.04 -9.88
C ASN A 303 -19.56 15.44 -10.13
N ASP A 304 -18.83 16.48 -9.74
CA ASP A 304 -19.13 17.88 -10.02
C ASP A 304 -19.19 18.16 -11.52
N ILE A 305 -18.19 17.69 -12.28
CA ILE A 305 -18.16 17.85 -13.74
C ILE A 305 -19.30 17.07 -14.41
N LYS A 306 -19.53 15.81 -14.01
CA LYS A 306 -20.63 14.98 -14.51
C LYS A 306 -22.00 15.58 -14.17
N ALA A 307 -22.14 16.27 -13.04
CA ALA A 307 -23.36 16.99 -12.69
C ALA A 307 -23.56 18.18 -13.64
N GLU A 308 -22.51 18.97 -13.89
CA GLU A 308 -22.55 20.09 -14.83
C GLU A 308 -22.90 19.64 -16.26
N LEU A 309 -22.29 18.56 -16.76
CA LEU A 309 -22.55 18.01 -18.09
C LEU A 309 -24.00 17.52 -18.30
N ARG A 310 -24.77 17.27 -17.23
CA ARG A 310 -26.19 16.87 -17.32
C ARG A 310 -27.14 18.05 -17.38
N LYS A 311 -26.70 19.25 -17.01
CA LYS A 311 -27.56 20.43 -17.02
C LYS A 311 -28.00 20.75 -18.45
N LYS A 312 -29.22 21.26 -18.57
CA LYS A 312 -29.80 21.72 -19.84
C LYS A 312 -29.83 23.24 -19.85
N TRP A 313 -29.93 23.83 -21.03
CA TRP A 313 -30.21 25.26 -21.15
C TRP A 313 -31.54 25.59 -20.44
N PRO A 314 -31.63 26.72 -19.71
CA PRO A 314 -30.62 27.78 -19.56
C PRO A 314 -29.59 27.58 -18.44
N ASP A 315 -29.63 26.47 -17.70
CA ASP A 315 -28.83 26.26 -16.49
C ASP A 315 -27.42 25.68 -16.74
N ASN A 316 -27.09 25.33 -17.98
CA ASN A 316 -25.78 24.79 -18.35
C ASN A 316 -24.75 25.91 -18.58
N ARG A 317 -23.50 25.66 -18.18
CA ARG A 317 -22.34 26.45 -18.65
C ARG A 317 -21.42 25.64 -19.54
N THR A 318 -20.48 26.33 -20.18
CA THR A 318 -19.40 25.67 -20.91
C THR A 318 -18.44 24.96 -19.96
N VAL A 319 -18.05 23.74 -20.33
CA VAL A 319 -17.00 22.94 -19.68
C VAL A 319 -15.77 22.88 -20.59
N ASN A 320 -14.61 23.28 -20.09
CA ASN A 320 -13.34 23.30 -20.83
C ASN A 320 -12.51 22.04 -20.52
N LEU A 321 -12.35 21.18 -21.54
CA LEU A 321 -11.53 19.97 -21.50
C LEU A 321 -10.23 20.25 -22.28
N VAL A 322 -9.10 20.28 -21.58
CA VAL A 322 -7.81 20.71 -22.14
C VAL A 322 -6.83 19.56 -22.21
N PHE A 323 -6.31 19.29 -23.39
CA PHE A 323 -5.35 18.23 -23.69
C PHE A 323 -3.97 18.85 -23.90
N HIS A 324 -3.06 18.63 -22.94
CA HIS A 324 -1.68 19.10 -22.97
C HIS A 324 -0.73 17.94 -23.23
N GLY A 325 0.13 18.07 -24.24
CA GLY A 325 0.90 16.92 -24.69
C GLY A 325 1.69 17.13 -25.97
N HIS A 326 1.90 16.05 -26.70
CA HIS A 326 2.75 16.02 -27.89
C HIS A 326 2.01 15.74 -29.21
N SER A 327 2.67 15.10 -30.18
CA SER A 327 2.13 14.86 -31.53
C SER A 327 0.85 14.01 -31.55
N VAL A 328 0.70 13.03 -30.65
CA VAL A 328 -0.48 12.14 -30.59
C VAL A 328 -1.79 12.91 -30.35
N PRO A 329 -1.97 13.72 -29.27
CA PRO A 329 -3.18 14.52 -29.07
C PRO A 329 -3.44 15.57 -30.16
N SER A 330 -2.39 16.07 -30.84
CA SER A 330 -2.55 16.96 -32.00
C SER A 330 -3.11 16.25 -33.24
N GLY A 331 -3.04 14.91 -33.27
CA GLY A 331 -3.53 14.08 -34.37
C GLY A 331 -2.52 13.89 -35.50
N TYR A 332 -1.21 13.84 -35.21
CA TYR A 332 -0.24 13.41 -36.22
C TYR A 332 -0.42 11.91 -36.50
N PHE A 333 -0.64 11.56 -37.77
CA PHE A 333 -0.81 10.17 -38.21
C PHE A 333 0.42 9.74 -39.03
N ASP A 334 0.66 10.44 -40.13
CA ASP A 334 1.69 10.15 -41.12
C ASP A 334 2.35 11.47 -41.53
N THR A 335 3.31 11.95 -40.71
CA THR A 335 3.95 13.26 -40.87
C THR A 335 4.34 13.52 -42.33
N PRO A 336 3.98 14.70 -42.90
CA PRO A 336 3.43 15.88 -42.24
C PRO A 336 1.90 15.88 -42.05
N ASN A 337 1.17 14.81 -42.42
CA ASN A 337 -0.29 14.79 -42.36
C ASN A 337 -0.82 14.73 -40.91
N VAL A 338 -1.67 15.70 -40.57
CA VAL A 338 -2.35 15.81 -39.27
C VAL A 338 -3.86 15.61 -39.48
N ARG A 339 -4.47 14.70 -38.72
CA ARG A 339 -5.88 14.30 -38.80
C ARG A 339 -6.57 14.49 -37.45
N PRO A 340 -6.76 15.73 -36.98
CA PRO A 340 -7.22 16.01 -35.62
C PRO A 340 -8.60 15.41 -35.32
N LEU A 341 -9.51 15.35 -36.30
CA LEU A 341 -10.85 14.76 -36.12
C LEU A 341 -10.83 13.25 -35.86
N LYS A 342 -9.72 12.56 -36.19
CA LYS A 342 -9.52 11.12 -35.94
C LYS A 342 -8.65 10.86 -34.70
N SER A 343 -8.19 11.91 -34.04
CA SER A 343 -7.37 11.80 -32.82
C SER A 343 -8.22 11.58 -31.57
N TYR A 344 -7.60 11.03 -30.53
CA TYR A 344 -8.33 10.63 -29.31
C TYR A 344 -9.08 11.80 -28.65
N PRO A 345 -8.61 13.06 -28.61
CA PRO A 345 -9.41 14.15 -28.04
C PRO A 345 -10.74 14.37 -28.76
N ARG A 346 -10.76 14.23 -30.10
CA ARG A 346 -11.98 14.41 -30.91
C ARG A 346 -12.86 13.17 -30.95
N LEU A 347 -12.28 11.97 -30.92
CA LEU A 347 -13.05 10.74 -30.77
C LEU A 347 -13.74 10.69 -29.39
N PHE A 348 -13.02 11.04 -28.33
CA PHE A 348 -13.59 11.19 -26.99
C PHE A 348 -14.68 12.27 -26.96
N PHE A 349 -14.47 13.43 -27.59
CA PHE A 349 -15.49 14.48 -27.68
C PHE A 349 -16.80 13.96 -28.27
N ARG A 350 -16.74 13.16 -29.34
CA ARG A 350 -17.91 12.53 -29.95
C ARG A 350 -18.64 11.62 -28.95
N MET A 351 -17.91 10.73 -28.28
CA MET A 351 -18.46 9.81 -27.27
C MET A 351 -19.08 10.58 -26.09
N LEU A 352 -18.44 11.65 -25.65
CA LEU A 352 -18.93 12.52 -24.58
C LEU A 352 -20.23 13.21 -24.98
N LYS A 353 -20.32 13.71 -26.22
CA LYS A 353 -21.53 14.36 -26.74
C LYS A 353 -22.69 13.40 -26.95
N GLU A 354 -22.42 12.14 -27.30
CA GLU A 354 -23.42 11.08 -27.32
C GLU A 354 -23.98 10.81 -25.91
N LYS A 355 -23.13 10.78 -24.88
CA LYS A 355 -23.55 10.58 -23.48
C LYS A 355 -24.23 11.80 -22.85
N TYR A 356 -23.75 13.00 -23.17
CA TYR A 356 -24.20 14.28 -22.61
C TYR A 356 -24.63 15.25 -23.73
N PRO A 357 -25.79 15.03 -24.36
CA PRO A 357 -26.21 15.78 -25.55
C PRO A 357 -26.42 17.27 -25.30
N TYR A 358 -26.78 17.67 -24.07
CA TYR A 358 -27.04 19.07 -23.70
C TYR A 358 -25.81 19.84 -23.22
N ALA A 359 -24.70 19.16 -22.94
CA ALA A 359 -23.49 19.81 -22.44
C ALA A 359 -22.86 20.74 -23.49
N VAL A 360 -22.52 21.97 -23.10
CA VAL A 360 -21.65 22.84 -23.92
C VAL A 360 -20.22 22.55 -23.52
N VAL A 361 -19.41 22.02 -24.43
CA VAL A 361 -18.05 21.53 -24.11
C VAL A 361 -17.06 22.04 -25.13
N ASN A 362 -15.96 22.62 -24.64
CA ASN A 362 -14.77 22.90 -25.43
C ASN A 362 -13.78 21.75 -25.27
N VAL A 363 -13.24 21.28 -26.39
CA VAL A 363 -12.06 20.40 -26.41
C VAL A 363 -10.92 21.17 -27.04
N ILE A 364 -9.95 21.53 -26.20
CA ILE A 364 -8.82 22.39 -26.51
C ILE A 364 -7.55 21.54 -26.48
N THR A 365 -6.77 21.58 -27.55
CA THR A 365 -5.48 20.88 -27.62
C THR A 365 -4.37 21.92 -27.59
N THR A 366 -3.51 21.88 -26.57
CA THR A 366 -2.36 22.80 -26.41
C THR A 366 -1.05 22.11 -26.79
N SER A 367 -1.14 20.94 -27.43
CA SER A 367 -0.04 20.02 -27.69
C SER A 367 0.87 20.45 -28.85
N ILE A 368 2.18 20.20 -28.70
CA ILE A 368 3.20 20.52 -29.72
C ILE A 368 3.89 19.23 -30.18
N GLY A 369 3.95 19.01 -31.50
CA GLY A 369 4.60 17.83 -32.09
C GLY A 369 6.06 17.69 -31.66
N GLY A 370 6.47 16.49 -31.24
CA GLY A 370 7.84 16.20 -30.79
C GLY A 370 8.21 16.72 -29.40
N GLU A 371 7.31 17.45 -28.73
CA GLU A 371 7.57 18.03 -27.41
C GLU A 371 7.64 16.96 -26.30
N LYS A 372 8.42 17.26 -25.26
CA LYS A 372 8.56 16.49 -24.00
C LYS A 372 8.00 17.31 -22.83
N ALA A 373 7.63 16.67 -21.73
CA ALA A 373 7.06 17.35 -20.56
C ALA A 373 7.96 18.45 -19.99
N VAL A 374 9.28 18.29 -20.05
CA VAL A 374 10.26 19.30 -19.61
C VAL A 374 10.23 20.60 -20.42
N GLN A 375 9.64 20.58 -21.61
CA GLN A 375 9.38 21.76 -22.43
C GLN A 375 7.96 22.27 -22.16
N GLY A 376 6.96 21.38 -22.14
CA GLY A 376 5.55 21.73 -21.89
C GLY A 376 5.33 22.45 -20.55
N VAL A 377 6.03 22.03 -19.49
CA VAL A 377 5.93 22.67 -18.16
C VAL A 377 6.32 24.16 -18.17
N LYS A 378 7.21 24.57 -19.08
CA LYS A 378 7.72 25.96 -19.14
C LYS A 378 6.69 26.94 -19.68
N ARG A 379 5.73 26.47 -20.47
CA ARG A 379 4.65 27.25 -21.08
C ARG A 379 3.29 26.94 -20.45
N PHE A 380 3.29 26.22 -19.33
CA PHE A 380 2.06 25.67 -18.75
C PHE A 380 1.09 26.77 -18.29
N GLU A 381 1.60 27.82 -17.65
CA GLU A 381 0.81 28.99 -17.28
C GLU A 381 0.14 29.66 -18.49
N ASP A 382 0.97 30.02 -19.48
CA ASP A 382 0.56 30.88 -20.58
C ASP A 382 -0.28 30.15 -21.64
N ASP A 383 -0.02 28.86 -21.86
CA ASP A 383 -0.67 28.09 -22.92
C ASP A 383 -1.75 27.12 -22.40
N VAL A 384 -1.77 26.80 -21.10
CA VAL A 384 -2.71 25.80 -20.55
C VAL A 384 -3.66 26.43 -19.54
N LEU A 385 -3.12 27.09 -18.51
CA LEU A 385 -3.94 27.66 -17.45
C LEU A 385 -4.77 28.86 -17.91
N CYS A 386 -4.31 29.56 -18.95
CA CYS A 386 -5.07 30.64 -19.59
C CYS A 386 -6.45 30.20 -20.11
N HIS A 387 -6.60 28.92 -20.50
CA HIS A 387 -7.85 28.35 -20.99
C HIS A 387 -8.85 27.99 -19.89
N ARG A 388 -8.47 28.17 -18.61
CA ARG A 388 -9.30 27.84 -17.43
C ARG A 388 -9.90 26.42 -17.54
N PRO A 389 -9.06 25.36 -17.57
CA PRO A 389 -9.54 24.00 -17.69
C PRO A 389 -10.46 23.62 -16.53
N ASP A 390 -11.57 22.96 -16.83
CA ASP A 390 -12.34 22.21 -15.82
C ASP A 390 -11.71 20.83 -15.60
N VAL A 391 -11.26 20.20 -16.70
CA VAL A 391 -10.49 18.96 -16.67
C VAL A 391 -9.27 19.10 -17.57
N LEU A 392 -8.10 18.79 -17.02
CA LEU A 392 -6.81 18.79 -17.71
C LEU A 392 -6.31 17.36 -17.93
N PHE A 393 -5.94 17.06 -19.18
CA PHE A 393 -5.31 15.81 -19.59
C PHE A 393 -3.83 16.06 -19.92
N ILE A 394 -2.93 15.24 -19.36
CA ILE A 394 -1.47 15.34 -19.60
C ILE A 394 -0.97 14.07 -20.29
N ASP A 395 -0.33 14.23 -21.46
CA ASP A 395 0.13 13.14 -22.34
C ASP A 395 1.46 13.48 -23.04
N TYR A 396 2.57 13.10 -22.40
CA TYR A 396 3.95 13.33 -22.92
C TYR A 396 4.82 12.07 -22.99
N ALA A 397 4.35 10.97 -22.41
CA ALA A 397 5.18 9.83 -22.03
C ALA A 397 5.89 9.16 -23.20
N LEU A 398 5.30 9.20 -24.40
CA LEU A 398 5.91 8.64 -25.61
C LEU A 398 7.19 9.40 -26.00
N ASN A 399 7.26 10.72 -25.80
CA ASN A 399 8.46 11.51 -26.11
C ASN A 399 9.40 11.65 -24.90
N ASP A 400 8.86 11.57 -23.69
CA ASP A 400 9.61 11.71 -22.44
C ASP A 400 10.71 10.65 -22.24
N ARG A 401 10.64 9.53 -22.97
CA ARG A 401 11.71 8.53 -23.04
C ARG A 401 13.08 9.16 -23.35
N ALA A 402 13.10 10.21 -24.19
CA ALA A 402 14.32 10.92 -24.53
C ALA A 402 14.75 11.98 -23.49
N ALA A 403 13.88 12.34 -22.54
CA ALA A 403 14.22 13.23 -21.41
C ALA A 403 14.66 12.44 -20.16
N GLY A 404 14.22 11.18 -20.05
CA GLY A 404 14.52 10.29 -18.92
C GLY A 404 13.54 10.47 -17.75
N LEU A 405 13.48 9.46 -16.89
CA LEU A 405 12.48 9.36 -15.81
C LEU A 405 12.56 10.51 -14.81
N GLU A 406 13.75 10.90 -14.36
CA GLU A 406 13.88 11.89 -13.27
C GLU A 406 13.36 13.27 -13.69
N LYS A 407 13.87 13.80 -14.81
CA LYS A 407 13.48 15.11 -15.34
C LYS A 407 11.99 15.15 -15.70
N THR A 408 11.49 14.05 -16.28
CA THR A 408 10.07 13.89 -16.60
C THR A 408 9.22 13.92 -15.33
N LYS A 409 9.58 13.16 -14.29
CA LYS A 409 8.84 13.16 -13.01
C LYS A 409 8.73 14.55 -12.42
N ALA A 410 9.82 15.32 -12.45
CA ALA A 410 9.84 16.69 -11.94
C ALA A 410 8.86 17.60 -12.72
N ALA A 411 8.90 17.56 -14.05
CA ALA A 411 8.02 18.36 -14.91
C ALA A 411 6.54 18.01 -14.70
N TRP A 412 6.19 16.72 -14.66
CA TRP A 412 4.82 16.28 -14.39
C TRP A 412 4.35 16.70 -13.00
N LYS A 413 5.18 16.55 -11.94
CA LYS A 413 4.84 17.02 -10.58
C LYS A 413 4.54 18.51 -10.54
N GLU A 414 5.32 19.32 -11.26
CA GLU A 414 5.11 20.76 -11.30
C GLU A 414 3.79 21.12 -11.99
N MET A 415 3.50 20.56 -13.17
CA MET A 415 2.22 20.77 -13.86
C MET A 415 1.02 20.34 -13.01
N ILE A 416 1.11 19.17 -12.36
CA ILE A 416 0.06 18.65 -11.46
C ILE A 416 -0.18 19.63 -10.30
N ARG A 417 0.87 20.07 -9.61
CA ARG A 417 0.74 21.01 -8.47
C ARG A 417 0.13 22.33 -8.90
N LYS A 418 0.58 22.89 -10.03
CA LYS A 418 0.05 24.15 -10.58
C LYS A 418 -1.44 24.05 -10.94
N ALA A 419 -1.86 22.92 -11.53
CA ALA A 419 -3.26 22.67 -11.85
C ALA A 419 -4.12 22.50 -10.59
N LEU A 420 -3.69 21.67 -9.64
CA LEU A 420 -4.42 21.41 -8.39
C LEU A 420 -4.52 22.66 -7.51
N ALA A 421 -3.51 23.54 -7.51
CA ALA A 421 -3.56 24.82 -6.82
C ALA A 421 -4.65 25.77 -7.35
N LYS A 422 -5.20 25.49 -8.54
CA LYS A 422 -6.32 26.20 -9.16
C LYS A 422 -7.62 25.39 -9.14
N ASP A 423 -7.69 24.32 -8.36
CA ASP A 423 -8.84 23.40 -8.24
C ASP A 423 -9.26 22.76 -9.58
N ILE A 424 -8.29 22.52 -10.46
CA ILE A 424 -8.52 21.88 -11.76
C ILE A 424 -8.47 20.36 -11.59
N LYS A 425 -9.45 19.62 -12.12
CA LYS A 425 -9.40 18.16 -12.17
C LYS A 425 -8.33 17.70 -13.15
N VAL A 426 -7.41 16.87 -12.70
CA VAL A 426 -6.33 16.33 -13.56
C VAL A 426 -6.57 14.85 -13.85
N ILE A 427 -6.38 14.44 -15.12
CA ILE A 427 -6.31 13.05 -15.57
C ILE A 427 -4.99 12.85 -16.31
N LEU A 428 -4.16 11.94 -15.80
CA LEU A 428 -2.90 11.57 -16.44
C LEU A 428 -3.11 10.43 -17.44
N LEU A 429 -2.46 10.50 -18.60
CA LEU A 429 -2.48 9.43 -19.58
C LEU A 429 -1.14 8.68 -19.57
N THR A 430 -1.18 7.37 -19.44
CA THR A 430 -0.03 6.52 -19.83
C THR A 430 0.13 6.55 -21.35
N PRO A 431 1.33 6.32 -21.90
CA PRO A 431 1.58 6.48 -23.33
C PRO A 431 0.77 5.52 -24.21
N THR A 432 0.58 5.92 -25.48
CA THR A 432 0.27 4.98 -26.57
C THR A 432 1.51 4.17 -26.97
N ILE A 433 1.33 3.09 -27.72
CA ILE A 433 2.43 2.19 -28.12
C ILE A 433 3.27 2.71 -29.29
N ASP A 434 4.44 2.10 -29.46
CA ASP A 434 5.21 2.12 -30.71
C ASP A 434 5.38 0.70 -31.28
N ILE A 435 6.04 0.59 -32.43
CA ILE A 435 6.22 -0.65 -33.18
C ILE A 435 7.04 -1.71 -32.41
N ASN A 436 7.88 -1.29 -31.46
CA ASN A 436 8.77 -2.15 -30.68
C ASN A 436 8.22 -2.47 -29.28
N HIS A 437 7.06 -1.90 -28.93
CA HIS A 437 6.47 -2.10 -27.62
C HIS A 437 6.14 -3.57 -27.35
N THR A 438 6.45 -4.04 -26.13
CA THR A 438 6.16 -5.40 -25.68
C THR A 438 5.40 -5.35 -24.34
N PRO A 439 4.19 -5.93 -24.26
CA PRO A 439 3.42 -6.00 -23.01
C PRO A 439 4.24 -6.61 -21.86
N GLY A 440 4.14 -6.01 -20.68
CA GLY A 440 4.77 -6.51 -19.45
C GLY A 440 6.31 -6.43 -19.38
N LYS A 441 7.00 -5.94 -20.42
CA LYS A 441 8.47 -5.82 -20.43
C LYS A 441 8.95 -4.67 -19.55
N SER A 442 9.15 -4.95 -18.26
CA SER A 442 9.52 -3.95 -17.23
C SER A 442 10.82 -3.16 -17.51
N SER A 443 11.73 -3.71 -18.33
CA SER A 443 12.96 -3.03 -18.73
C SER A 443 12.74 -1.95 -19.80
N GLU A 444 11.63 -2.01 -20.54
CA GLU A 444 11.30 -1.10 -21.63
C GLU A 444 11.08 0.35 -21.11
N PRO A 445 11.67 1.36 -21.75
CA PRO A 445 11.48 2.76 -21.35
C PRO A 445 10.01 3.19 -21.28
N LEU A 446 9.17 2.74 -22.24
CA LEU A 446 7.75 3.08 -22.28
C LEU A 446 7.00 2.58 -21.03
N ASN A 447 7.22 1.32 -20.66
CA ASN A 447 6.67 0.71 -19.44
C ASN A 447 7.13 1.42 -18.16
N LYS A 448 8.40 1.86 -18.11
CA LYS A 448 8.92 2.63 -16.97
C LYS A 448 8.25 3.99 -16.82
N HIS A 449 8.00 4.69 -17.92
CA HIS A 449 7.28 5.97 -17.90
C HIS A 449 5.79 5.77 -17.55
N ALA A 450 5.15 4.72 -18.05
CA ALA A 450 3.79 4.36 -17.65
C ALA A 450 3.69 4.10 -16.14
N GLN A 451 4.64 3.34 -15.58
CA GLN A 451 4.71 3.11 -14.13
C GLN A 451 4.89 4.41 -13.34
N GLN A 452 5.77 5.31 -13.79
CA GLN A 452 5.93 6.63 -13.18
C GLN A 452 4.63 7.43 -13.17
N ILE A 453 3.82 7.34 -14.23
CA ILE A 453 2.54 8.04 -14.34
C ILE A 453 1.50 7.45 -13.40
N ARG A 454 1.42 6.11 -13.32
CA ARG A 454 0.57 5.41 -12.33
C ARG A 454 0.91 5.83 -10.91
N GLU A 455 2.21 5.87 -10.58
CA GLU A 455 2.71 6.34 -9.28
C GLU A 455 2.35 7.81 -9.02
N LEU A 456 2.40 8.69 -10.02
CA LEU A 456 2.02 10.10 -9.87
C LEU A 456 0.51 10.28 -9.69
N ALA A 457 -0.31 9.56 -10.46
CA ALA A 457 -1.76 9.61 -10.32
C ALA A 457 -2.18 9.15 -8.91
N ALA A 458 -1.56 8.08 -8.43
CA ALA A 458 -1.61 7.66 -7.05
C ALA A 458 -1.13 8.75 -6.08
N GLU A 459 0.08 9.28 -6.29
CA GLU A 459 0.75 10.21 -5.37
C GLU A 459 -0.13 11.40 -4.98
N TYR A 460 -0.89 11.90 -5.95
CA TYR A 460 -1.76 13.07 -5.84
C TYR A 460 -3.25 12.74 -5.73
N ASN A 461 -3.64 11.46 -5.74
CA ASN A 461 -5.04 11.01 -5.78
C ASN A 461 -5.84 11.72 -6.89
N ILE A 462 -5.33 11.63 -8.12
CA ILE A 462 -5.92 12.23 -9.33
C ILE A 462 -6.24 11.16 -10.37
N GLY A 463 -6.88 11.54 -11.46
CA GLY A 463 -7.31 10.59 -12.46
C GLY A 463 -6.19 9.97 -13.29
N LEU A 464 -6.44 8.76 -13.78
CA LEU A 464 -5.54 7.96 -14.61
C LEU A 464 -6.32 7.30 -15.77
N ALA A 465 -6.01 7.68 -17.00
CA ALA A 465 -6.43 6.96 -18.19
C ALA A 465 -5.27 6.06 -18.66
N ASP A 466 -5.29 4.79 -18.24
CA ASP A 466 -4.21 3.81 -18.48
C ASP A 466 -4.27 3.20 -19.90
N SER A 467 -4.07 4.07 -20.89
CA SER A 467 -4.03 3.71 -22.31
C SER A 467 -3.05 2.56 -22.58
N LEU A 468 -1.86 2.53 -21.98
CA LEU A 468 -0.86 1.49 -22.26
C LEU A 468 -1.39 0.11 -21.84
N LYS A 469 -2.02 0.00 -20.67
CA LYS A 469 -2.66 -1.23 -20.22
C LYS A 469 -3.79 -1.69 -21.17
N ALA A 470 -4.52 -0.74 -21.74
CA ALA A 470 -5.56 -1.05 -22.72
C ALA A 470 -4.97 -1.52 -24.06
N PHE A 471 -3.85 -0.93 -24.49
CA PHE A 471 -3.09 -1.44 -25.63
C PHE A 471 -2.53 -2.85 -25.35
N ASP A 472 -1.93 -3.08 -24.18
CA ASP A 472 -1.40 -4.39 -23.77
C ASP A 472 -2.44 -5.49 -23.94
N LYS A 473 -3.66 -5.26 -23.44
CA LYS A 473 -4.77 -6.20 -23.57
C LYS A 473 -5.10 -6.53 -25.03
N VAL A 474 -5.15 -5.53 -25.90
CA VAL A 474 -5.44 -5.72 -27.32
C VAL A 474 -4.31 -6.47 -28.03
N LEU A 475 -3.06 -6.26 -27.64
CA LEU A 475 -1.90 -6.99 -28.16
C LEU A 475 -1.89 -8.45 -27.67
N GLU A 476 -2.25 -8.69 -26.42
CA GLU A 476 -2.41 -10.03 -25.82
C GLU A 476 -3.53 -10.82 -26.51
N ASP A 477 -4.58 -10.14 -26.98
CA ASP A 477 -5.66 -10.71 -27.80
C ASP A 477 -5.25 -10.99 -29.27
N GLY A 478 -3.99 -10.76 -29.62
CA GLY A 478 -3.38 -11.15 -30.91
C GLY A 478 -3.31 -10.06 -31.97
N VAL A 479 -3.72 -8.82 -31.68
CA VAL A 479 -3.52 -7.69 -32.59
C VAL A 479 -2.05 -7.30 -32.63
N LYS A 480 -1.49 -7.05 -33.82
CA LYS A 480 -0.09 -6.64 -33.95
C LYS A 480 0.07 -5.13 -33.77
N ASN A 481 1.18 -4.67 -33.20
CA ASN A 481 1.47 -3.24 -33.02
C ASN A 481 1.25 -2.42 -34.30
N LYS A 482 1.74 -2.92 -35.45
CA LYS A 482 1.59 -2.26 -36.76
C LYS A 482 0.14 -1.98 -37.17
N GLU A 483 -0.82 -2.77 -36.70
CA GLU A 483 -2.24 -2.62 -37.03
C GLU A 483 -2.91 -1.47 -36.28
N LEU A 484 -2.23 -0.94 -35.26
CA LEU A 484 -2.68 0.18 -34.43
C LEU A 484 -1.94 1.48 -34.77
N LEU A 485 -0.97 1.44 -35.69
CA LEU A 485 -0.11 2.56 -36.06
C LEU A 485 -0.38 3.02 -37.50
N SER A 486 -0.36 4.33 -37.75
CA SER A 486 -0.56 4.91 -39.08
C SER A 486 0.73 5.09 -39.87
N ASN A 487 1.85 5.34 -39.18
CA ASN A 487 3.18 5.48 -39.80
C ASN A 487 4.06 4.22 -39.66
N GLY A 488 3.50 3.13 -39.11
CA GLY A 488 4.26 1.91 -38.82
C GLY A 488 5.32 2.05 -37.73
N TYR A 489 5.38 3.17 -37.01
CA TYR A 489 6.41 3.45 -36.02
C TYR A 489 5.84 3.81 -34.64
N ASN A 490 5.16 4.94 -34.48
CA ASN A 490 4.78 5.46 -33.15
C ASN A 490 3.53 6.35 -33.14
N HIS A 491 2.95 6.67 -34.29
CA HIS A 491 1.71 7.45 -34.36
C HIS A 491 0.53 6.48 -34.49
N PRO A 492 -0.42 6.50 -33.55
CA PRO A 492 -1.60 5.65 -33.64
C PRO A 492 -2.45 5.99 -34.86
N ASN A 493 -3.03 4.96 -35.48
CA ASN A 493 -4.13 5.17 -36.40
C ASN A 493 -5.45 5.39 -35.62
N GLU A 494 -6.57 5.50 -36.33
CA GLU A 494 -7.87 5.79 -35.70
C GLU A 494 -8.30 4.69 -34.70
N LYS A 495 -7.93 3.42 -34.93
CA LYS A 495 -8.20 2.33 -33.97
C LYS A 495 -7.38 2.51 -32.69
N GLY A 496 -6.10 2.84 -32.81
CA GLY A 496 -5.25 3.12 -31.64
C GLY A 496 -5.71 4.36 -30.88
N HIS A 497 -6.12 5.42 -31.57
CA HIS A 497 -6.72 6.60 -30.93
C HIS A 497 -8.04 6.29 -30.21
N LYS A 498 -8.85 5.37 -30.74
CA LYS A 498 -10.10 4.94 -30.10
C LYS A 498 -9.84 4.26 -28.74
N ILE A 499 -8.79 3.44 -28.61
CA ILE A 499 -8.40 2.81 -27.34
C ILE A 499 -8.15 3.89 -26.26
N ALA A 500 -7.34 4.91 -26.57
CA ALA A 500 -7.07 6.00 -25.64
C ALA A 500 -8.33 6.82 -25.30
N ALA A 501 -9.20 7.07 -26.29
CA ALA A 501 -10.46 7.77 -26.08
C ALA A 501 -11.41 7.01 -25.14
N GLU A 502 -11.47 5.68 -25.25
CA GLU A 502 -12.28 4.81 -24.39
C GLU A 502 -11.78 4.81 -22.94
N GLU A 503 -10.46 4.80 -22.71
CA GLU A 503 -9.90 4.92 -21.36
C GLU A 503 -10.23 6.27 -20.70
N ILE A 504 -10.23 7.37 -21.46
CA ILE A 504 -10.70 8.67 -20.96
C ILE A 504 -12.19 8.62 -20.64
N MET A 505 -13.00 8.01 -21.52
CA MET A 505 -14.45 7.96 -21.37
C MET A 505 -14.90 7.24 -20.08
N LYS A 506 -14.09 6.34 -19.51
CA LYS A 506 -14.39 5.68 -18.22
C LYS A 506 -14.56 6.65 -17.05
N TRP A 507 -14.05 7.88 -17.16
CA TRP A 507 -14.16 8.92 -16.13
C TRP A 507 -15.46 9.73 -16.18
N PHE A 508 -16.18 9.65 -17.30
CA PHE A 508 -17.38 10.43 -17.61
C PHE A 508 -18.59 9.53 -17.71
#